data_AF-A0A7U3SPQ9-F1
#
_entry.id   AF-A0A7U3SPQ9-F1
#
_cell.length_a   1.000
_cell.length_b   1.000
_cell.length_c   1.000
_cell.angle_alpha   90.00
_cell.angle_beta   90.00
_cell.angle_gamma   90.00
#
_symmetry.space_group_name_H-M   'P 1'
#
loop_
_entity.id
_entity.type
_entity.pdbx_description
1 polymer ?
#
loop_
_entity_poly.entity_id
_entity_poly.type
_entity_poly.pdbx_seq_one_letter_code
_entity_poly.pdbx_strand_id
1 'polypeptide(L)'
;MEISTIDRRNILKCLALAMGVAIVPEYAIAGLGNHNNIEVSSIDGFQPIHIKSGEGKKGKIGDGDIIFKLDKTQTDGHLGVTESTLPVGILGAPPHFHKGFDEICRVTQGTLTILVGEKIFEVNEGDWHLRPRGIVHSFLEYWH
;
A
#
# COMPACT_ATOMS: atom_id res chain seq x y z
N MET A 1 -5.59 30.62 -21.77
CA MET A 1 -6.08 29.58 -20.84
C MET A 1 -5.13 28.42 -20.97
N GLU A 2 -4.17 28.33 -20.06
CA GLU A 2 -3.08 27.34 -20.12
C GLU A 2 -3.64 25.94 -19.98
N ILE A 3 -3.32 25.08 -20.95
CA ILE A 3 -3.51 23.65 -20.85
C ILE A 3 -2.36 23.16 -19.98
N SER A 4 -2.61 22.87 -18.71
CA SER A 4 -1.59 22.27 -17.85
C SER A 4 -1.16 20.96 -18.49
N THR A 5 0.04 20.92 -19.04
CA THR A 5 0.68 19.70 -19.48
C THR A 5 0.92 18.86 -18.24
N ILE A 6 -0.01 17.95 -17.92
CA ILE A 6 0.23 16.89 -16.95
C ILE A 6 1.42 16.12 -17.51
N ASP A 7 2.61 16.40 -16.97
CA ASP A 7 3.84 15.76 -17.38
C ASP A 7 3.69 14.26 -17.10
N ARG A 8 3.71 13.45 -18.17
CA ARG A 8 3.56 11.98 -18.07
C ARG A 8 4.67 11.37 -17.21
N ARG A 9 5.79 12.08 -17.01
CA ARG A 9 6.87 11.70 -16.10
C ARG A 9 6.49 11.83 -14.62
N ASN A 10 5.52 12.69 -14.30
CA ASN A 10 4.96 12.84 -12.95
C ASN A 10 3.79 11.88 -12.65
N ILE A 11 3.29 11.13 -13.65
CA ILE A 11 2.19 10.16 -13.48
C ILE A 11 2.70 8.82 -12.90
N LEU A 12 3.94 8.41 -13.21
CA LEU A 12 4.54 7.22 -12.60
C LEU A 12 5.14 7.55 -11.23
N LYS A 13 4.29 7.73 -10.20
CA LYS A 13 4.71 7.41 -8.83
C LYS A 13 4.57 5.89 -8.65
N CYS A 14 5.47 5.14 -9.28
CA CYS A 14 5.57 3.69 -9.10
C CYS A 14 5.91 3.41 -7.64
N LEU A 15 4.90 2.92 -6.96
CA LEU A 15 4.96 2.49 -5.59
C LEU A 15 5.54 1.07 -5.60
N ALA A 16 6.84 0.96 -5.89
CA ALA A 16 7.56 -0.30 -5.78
C ALA A 16 7.74 -0.62 -4.29
N LEU A 17 6.74 -1.27 -3.70
CA LEU A 17 6.82 -1.78 -2.34
C LEU A 17 7.69 -3.05 -2.38
N ALA A 18 9.01 -2.88 -2.36
CA ALA A 18 9.94 -3.99 -2.10
C ALA A 18 9.92 -4.33 -0.61
N MET A 19 8.85 -4.98 -0.14
CA MET A 19 8.84 -5.55 1.21
C MET A 19 9.63 -6.85 1.20
N GLY A 20 10.91 -6.72 1.54
CA GLY A 20 11.83 -7.83 1.73
C GLY A 20 13.13 -7.60 0.98
N VAL A 21 14.18 -7.20 1.71
CA VAL A 21 15.55 -7.51 1.28
C VAL A 21 15.72 -9.01 1.46
N ALA A 22 15.26 -9.77 0.48
CA ALA A 22 15.76 -11.11 0.22
C ALA A 22 16.33 -11.02 -1.18
N ILE A 23 17.67 -11.09 -1.27
CA ILE A 23 18.48 -11.43 -2.44
C ILE A 23 17.67 -11.32 -3.73
N VAL A 24 17.86 -10.27 -4.54
CA VAL A 24 17.33 -10.23 -5.91
C VAL A 24 17.74 -11.55 -6.54
N PRO A 25 16.83 -12.51 -6.70
CA PRO A 25 17.23 -13.78 -7.24
C PRO A 25 17.58 -13.50 -8.69
N GLU A 26 18.48 -14.27 -9.30
CA GLU A 26 18.95 -14.02 -10.66
C GLU A 26 17.81 -13.92 -11.70
N TYR A 27 16.60 -14.40 -11.36
CA TYR A 27 15.36 -14.27 -12.13
C TYR A 27 14.63 -12.91 -12.05
N ALA A 28 14.99 -12.01 -11.12
CA ALA A 28 14.40 -10.68 -11.01
C ALA A 28 15.12 -9.62 -11.87
N ILE A 29 16.24 -9.99 -12.50
CA ILE A 29 16.67 -9.30 -13.72
C ILE A 29 15.87 -9.91 -14.86
N ALA A 30 14.88 -9.16 -15.36
CA ALA A 30 14.44 -9.36 -16.74
C ALA A 30 15.71 -9.28 -17.59
N GLY A 31 16.18 -10.43 -18.06
CA GLY A 31 17.45 -10.50 -18.76
C GLY A 31 17.52 -9.40 -19.80
N LEU A 32 18.67 -8.75 -19.93
CA LEU A 32 19.06 -8.00 -21.13
C LEU A 32 19.23 -8.96 -22.34
N GLY A 33 18.38 -9.97 -22.41
CA GLY A 33 18.32 -11.01 -23.41
C GLY A 33 17.45 -10.55 -24.56
N ASN A 34 17.95 -10.82 -25.76
CA ASN A 34 17.31 -10.58 -27.04
C ASN A 34 15.79 -10.86 -27.00
N HIS A 35 14.97 -9.90 -27.40
CA HIS A 35 13.50 -9.87 -27.25
C HIS A 35 12.72 -10.99 -27.95
N ASN A 36 13.41 -11.96 -28.56
CA ASN A 36 12.80 -12.94 -29.45
C ASN A 36 12.38 -14.24 -28.75
N ASN A 37 12.86 -14.52 -27.54
CA ASN A 37 12.58 -15.78 -26.84
C ASN A 37 12.13 -15.55 -25.39
N ILE A 38 11.06 -14.79 -25.18
CA ILE A 38 10.35 -14.84 -23.89
C ILE A 38 9.51 -16.11 -23.90
N GLU A 39 10.07 -17.23 -23.46
CA GLU A 39 9.28 -18.36 -23.01
C GLU A 39 8.56 -17.92 -21.74
N VAL A 40 7.36 -17.38 -21.91
CA VAL A 40 6.42 -17.20 -20.80
C VAL A 40 6.04 -18.62 -20.37
N SER A 41 6.71 -19.11 -19.33
CA SER A 41 6.26 -20.28 -18.59
C SER A 41 4.76 -20.12 -18.36
N SER A 42 3.97 -21.13 -18.75
CA SER A 42 2.51 -21.14 -18.61
C SER A 42 2.07 -20.44 -17.32
N ILE A 43 1.17 -19.47 -17.45
CA ILE A 43 0.65 -18.64 -16.36
C ILE A 43 -0.30 -19.47 -15.48
N ASP A 44 0.17 -20.62 -14.98
CA ASP A 44 -0.58 -21.47 -14.07
C ASP A 44 -0.26 -21.00 -12.65
N GLY A 45 -1.11 -20.09 -12.15
CA GLY A 45 -1.12 -19.71 -10.74
C GLY A 45 -1.78 -18.38 -10.43
N PHE A 46 -1.50 -17.33 -11.21
CA PHE A 46 -1.99 -15.97 -10.94
C PHE A 46 -2.32 -15.23 -12.24
N GLN A 47 -3.54 -14.67 -12.31
CA GLN A 47 -3.97 -13.86 -13.45
C GLN A 47 -3.73 -12.38 -13.18
N PRO A 48 -3.45 -11.55 -14.21
CA PRO A 48 -3.37 -10.11 -14.04
C PRO A 48 -4.67 -9.53 -13.48
N ILE A 49 -4.56 -8.64 -12.49
CA ILE A 49 -5.71 -7.97 -11.87
C ILE A 49 -5.63 -6.48 -12.15
N HIS A 50 -6.73 -5.92 -12.66
CA HIS A 50 -6.92 -4.47 -12.81
C HIS A 50 -8.14 -4.04 -11.99
N ILE A 51 -7.94 -3.11 -11.06
CA ILE A 51 -9.01 -2.54 -10.22
C ILE A 51 -9.00 -1.05 -10.45
N LYS A 52 -10.14 -0.48 -10.87
CA LYS A 52 -10.24 0.96 -11.10
C LYS A 52 -10.21 1.73 -9.78
N SER A 53 -9.89 3.01 -9.86
CA SER A 53 -10.00 3.93 -8.73
C SER A 53 -11.42 3.87 -8.14
N GLY A 54 -11.53 3.81 -6.80
CA GLY A 54 -12.81 3.68 -6.08
C GLY A 54 -13.51 2.31 -6.15
N GLU A 55 -13.02 1.37 -6.96
CA GLU A 55 -13.54 -0.01 -7.01
C GLU A 55 -12.80 -0.93 -6.03
N GLY A 56 -13.41 -2.07 -5.71
CA GLY A 56 -12.92 -3.04 -4.73
C GLY A 56 -14.02 -3.45 -3.75
N LYS A 57 -13.71 -4.40 -2.87
CA LYS A 57 -14.66 -4.80 -1.81
C LYS A 57 -14.70 -3.71 -0.76
N LYS A 58 -15.90 -3.20 -0.44
CA LYS A 58 -16.09 -2.12 0.55
C LYS A 58 -16.36 -2.67 1.95
N GLY A 59 -15.92 -1.94 2.96
CA GLY A 59 -16.13 -2.24 4.38
C GLY A 59 -16.00 -1.00 5.25
N LYS A 60 -15.90 -1.21 6.56
CA LYS A 60 -15.74 -0.15 7.57
C LYS A 60 -14.51 -0.40 8.45
N ILE A 61 -13.91 0.69 8.91
CA ILE A 61 -12.80 0.70 9.86
C ILE A 61 -13.04 1.82 10.89
N GLY A 62 -13.47 1.44 12.10
CA GLY A 62 -14.16 2.39 12.99
C GLY A 62 -15.39 2.96 12.29
N ASP A 63 -15.56 4.29 12.35
CA ASP A 63 -16.60 5.01 11.58
C ASP A 63 -16.14 5.40 10.16
N GLY A 64 -14.90 5.07 9.79
CA GLY A 64 -14.36 5.33 8.46
C GLY A 64 -14.68 4.25 7.43
N ASP A 65 -14.38 4.57 6.17
CA ASP A 65 -14.56 3.68 5.02
C ASP A 65 -13.25 2.98 4.67
N ILE A 66 -13.35 1.74 4.18
CA ILE A 66 -12.21 0.98 3.66
C ILE A 66 -12.61 0.24 2.38
N ILE A 67 -11.72 0.25 1.39
CA ILE A 67 -11.83 -0.46 0.12
C ILE A 67 -10.67 -1.43 0.02
N PHE A 68 -10.96 -2.73 0.06
CA PHE A 68 -9.98 -3.79 -0.15
C PHE A 68 -9.71 -3.94 -1.65
N LYS A 69 -8.45 -3.74 -2.04
CA LYS A 69 -7.97 -3.83 -3.43
C LYS A 69 -7.41 -5.21 -3.71
N LEU A 70 -6.38 -5.61 -2.99
CA LEU A 70 -5.72 -6.90 -3.16
C LEU A 70 -5.67 -7.63 -1.83
N ASP A 71 -5.89 -8.94 -1.86
CA ASP A 71 -5.68 -9.82 -0.71
C ASP A 71 -4.55 -10.82 -0.95
N LYS A 72 -4.18 -11.52 0.13
CA LYS A 72 -3.10 -12.50 0.12
C LYS A 72 -3.27 -13.62 -0.91
N THR A 73 -4.50 -13.98 -1.27
CA THR A 73 -4.78 -15.07 -2.24
C THR A 73 -4.51 -14.62 -3.67
N GLN A 74 -4.48 -13.30 -3.90
CA GLN A 74 -4.18 -12.68 -5.19
C GLN A 74 -2.69 -12.34 -5.35
N THR A 75 -1.92 -12.38 -4.27
CA THR A 75 -0.53 -11.89 -4.20
C THR A 75 0.44 -12.93 -3.68
N ASP A 76 0.06 -14.21 -3.69
CA ASP A 76 0.84 -15.32 -3.11
C ASP A 76 1.30 -15.07 -1.66
N GLY A 77 0.49 -14.37 -0.88
CA GLY A 77 0.81 -14.02 0.50
C GLY A 77 1.76 -12.83 0.67
N HIS A 78 2.24 -12.21 -0.40
CA HIS A 78 3.23 -11.13 -0.32
C HIS A 78 2.65 -9.82 0.25
N LEU A 79 1.42 -9.46 -0.12
CA LEU A 79 0.83 -8.20 0.30
C LEU A 79 -0.70 -8.20 0.32
N GLY A 80 -1.27 -7.38 1.19
CA GLY A 80 -2.65 -6.91 1.08
C GLY A 80 -2.65 -5.42 0.81
N VAL A 81 -3.60 -4.92 0.02
CA VAL A 81 -3.76 -3.49 -0.27
C VAL A 81 -5.16 -3.05 0.06
N THR A 82 -5.26 -1.96 0.80
CA THR A 82 -6.52 -1.30 1.12
C THR A 82 -6.38 0.20 0.93
N GLU A 83 -7.46 0.86 0.51
CA GLU A 83 -7.61 2.31 0.57
C GLU A 83 -8.59 2.64 1.69
N SER A 84 -8.22 3.51 2.62
CA SER A 84 -9.05 3.87 3.77
C SER A 84 -9.28 5.37 3.83
N THR A 85 -10.49 5.77 4.19
CA THR A 85 -10.87 7.16 4.46
C THR A 85 -11.40 7.23 5.89
N LEU A 86 -10.75 8.04 6.72
CA LEU A 86 -11.21 8.29 8.08
C LEU A 86 -11.90 9.67 8.13
N PRO A 87 -12.95 9.84 8.94
CA PRO A 87 -13.39 11.17 9.34
C PRO A 87 -12.45 11.72 10.41
N VAL A 88 -12.32 13.04 10.46
CA VAL A 88 -11.53 13.71 11.50
C VAL A 88 -12.07 13.37 12.90
N GLY A 89 -11.16 13.08 13.82
CA GLY A 89 -11.45 12.68 15.20
C GLY A 89 -11.81 11.22 15.38
N ILE A 90 -11.81 10.42 14.31
CA ILE A 90 -12.16 8.99 14.37
C ILE A 90 -10.91 8.14 14.53
N LEU A 91 -10.97 7.22 15.50
CA LEU A 91 -10.00 6.17 15.68
C LEU A 91 -10.11 5.16 14.54
N GLY A 92 -9.07 5.04 13.72
CA GLY A 92 -9.02 4.07 12.65
C GLY A 92 -8.95 2.64 13.20
N ALA A 93 -8.03 2.38 14.11
CA ALA A 93 -7.94 1.08 14.77
C ALA A 93 -7.54 1.20 16.24
N PRO A 94 -8.15 0.43 17.16
CA PRO A 94 -7.68 0.35 18.54
C PRO A 94 -6.21 -0.15 18.59
N PRO A 95 -5.45 0.15 19.64
CA PRO A 95 -4.08 -0.33 19.78
C PRO A 95 -3.96 -1.85 19.59
N HIS A 96 -3.17 -2.26 18.59
CA HIS A 96 -3.00 -3.67 18.21
C HIS A 96 -1.61 -3.92 17.61
N PHE A 97 -1.28 -5.17 17.32
CA PHE A 97 -0.06 -5.53 16.60
C PHE A 97 -0.28 -6.75 15.70
N HIS A 98 0.54 -6.85 14.66
CA HIS A 98 0.56 -8.00 13.75
C HIS A 98 1.73 -8.91 14.07
N LYS A 99 1.52 -10.23 14.08
CA LYS A 99 2.61 -11.22 14.29
C LYS A 99 3.38 -11.51 13.00
N GLY A 100 2.67 -11.52 11.86
CA GLY A 100 3.18 -12.12 10.61
C GLY A 100 3.63 -11.13 9.54
N PHE A 101 3.31 -9.85 9.67
CA PHE A 101 3.57 -8.86 8.62
C PHE A 101 3.75 -7.47 9.21
N ASP A 102 4.51 -6.64 8.50
CA ASP A 102 4.63 -5.21 8.78
C ASP A 102 3.53 -4.46 8.02
N GLU A 103 3.12 -3.29 8.51
CA GLU A 103 2.08 -2.48 7.87
C GLU A 103 2.65 -1.16 7.37
N ILE A 104 2.51 -0.88 6.07
CA ILE A 104 2.95 0.37 5.46
C ILE A 104 1.71 1.18 5.07
N CYS A 105 1.72 2.48 5.34
CA CYS A 105 0.74 3.40 4.80
C CYS A 105 1.43 4.55 4.06
N ARG A 106 0.71 5.05 3.05
CA ARG A 106 0.98 6.32 2.40
C ARG A 106 -0.26 7.18 2.56
N VAL A 107 -0.11 8.40 3.05
CA VAL A 107 -1.23 9.33 3.14
C VAL A 107 -1.44 9.95 1.76
N THR A 108 -2.62 9.74 1.19
CA THR A 108 -2.96 10.24 -0.15
C THR A 108 -3.62 11.62 -0.11
N GLN A 109 -4.22 11.98 1.02
CA GLN A 109 -4.86 13.27 1.27
C GLN A 109 -4.93 13.51 2.79
N GLY A 110 -4.72 14.75 3.22
CA GLY A 110 -4.83 15.14 4.63
C GLY A 110 -3.63 14.71 5.48
N THR A 111 -3.85 14.52 6.78
CA THR A 111 -2.80 14.18 7.74
C THR A 111 -3.28 13.07 8.66
N LEU A 112 -2.47 12.02 8.82
CA LEU A 112 -2.75 10.90 9.70
C LEU A 112 -1.84 10.94 10.92
N THR A 113 -2.40 10.76 12.10
CA THR A 113 -1.62 10.57 13.33
C THR A 113 -1.49 9.09 13.63
N ILE A 114 -0.26 8.63 13.86
CA ILE A 114 0.05 7.21 14.09
C ILE A 114 0.82 7.06 15.40
N LEU A 115 0.34 6.16 16.25
CA LEU A 115 1.06 5.70 17.45
C LEU A 115 1.82 4.41 17.11
N VAL A 116 3.10 4.34 17.47
CA VAL A 116 3.91 3.10 17.44
C VAL A 116 4.71 2.98 18.73
N GLY A 117 4.40 1.98 19.55
CA GLY A 117 4.90 1.87 20.91
C GLY A 117 4.52 3.11 21.71
N GLU A 118 5.51 3.92 22.07
CA GLU A 118 5.33 5.17 22.84
C GLU A 118 5.48 6.44 21.98
N LYS A 119 5.69 6.28 20.66
CA LYS A 119 5.96 7.40 19.75
C LYS A 119 4.73 7.75 18.93
N ILE A 120 4.47 9.04 18.81
CA ILE A 120 3.42 9.60 17.96
C ILE A 120 4.08 10.24 16.74
N PHE A 121 3.54 9.94 15.56
CA PHE A 121 3.96 10.46 14.28
C PHE A 121 2.80 11.19 13.61
N GLU A 122 3.07 12.39 13.12
CA GLU A 122 2.21 13.08 12.18
C GLU A 122 2.70 12.76 10.77
N VAL A 123 1.83 12.18 9.95
CA VAL A 123 2.15 11.68 8.62
C VAL A 123 1.30 12.48 7.63
N ASN A 124 1.93 13.38 6.90
CA ASN A 124 1.25 14.35 6.04
C ASN A 124 0.97 13.78 4.64
N GLU A 125 0.19 14.51 3.85
CA GLU A 125 -0.08 14.14 2.46
C GLU A 125 1.20 13.90 1.67
N GLY A 126 1.29 12.71 1.07
CA GLY A 126 2.45 12.26 0.31
C GLY A 126 3.46 11.46 1.13
N ASP A 127 3.43 11.55 2.46
CA ASP A 127 4.35 10.87 3.36
C ASP A 127 4.09 9.36 3.43
N TRP A 128 5.11 8.67 3.91
CA TRP A 128 5.17 7.23 4.09
C TRP A 128 5.42 6.90 5.55
N HIS A 129 4.76 5.87 6.05
CA HIS A 129 5.01 5.38 7.40
C HIS A 129 4.95 3.85 7.47
N LEU A 130 5.97 3.26 8.09
CA LEU A 130 6.10 1.82 8.33
C LEU A 130 5.81 1.52 9.81
N ARG A 131 4.96 0.53 10.06
CA ARG A 131 4.68 -0.05 11.37
C ARG A 131 5.22 -1.47 11.40
N PRO A 132 6.38 -1.71 12.02
CA PRO A 132 6.95 -3.05 12.12
C PRO A 132 6.04 -4.01 12.88
N ARG A 133 6.05 -5.26 12.47
CA ARG A 133 5.38 -6.37 13.16
C ARG A 133 5.86 -6.47 14.61
N GLY A 134 4.98 -6.97 15.48
CA GLY A 134 5.30 -7.17 16.89
C GLY A 134 5.33 -5.91 17.76
N ILE A 135 5.15 -4.72 17.17
CA ILE A 135 5.05 -3.45 17.92
C ILE A 135 3.59 -2.99 17.94
N VAL A 136 3.08 -2.69 19.13
CA VAL A 136 1.73 -2.13 19.31
C VAL A 136 1.64 -0.79 18.58
N HIS A 137 0.59 -0.62 17.79
CA HIS A 137 0.33 0.60 17.05
C HIS A 137 -1.16 0.88 16.91
N SER A 138 -1.48 2.13 16.57
CA SER A 138 -2.82 2.64 16.31
C SER A 138 -2.72 3.84 15.36
N PHE A 139 -3.81 4.23 14.74
CA PHE A 139 -3.88 5.41 13.89
C PHE A 139 -5.25 6.08 13.98
N LEU A 140 -5.25 7.40 13.82
CA LEU A 140 -6.45 8.23 13.80
C LEU A 140 -6.19 9.51 13.02
N GLU A 141 -7.27 10.14 12.58
CA GLU A 141 -7.23 11.48 12.01
C GLU A 141 -7.50 12.49 13.14
N TYR A 142 -6.58 13.42 13.38
CA TYR A 142 -6.72 14.44 14.44
C TYR A 142 -7.23 15.77 13.87
N TRP A 143 -7.92 16.55 14.71
CA TRP A 143 -8.16 17.97 14.45
C TRP A 143 -6.85 18.75 14.69
N HIS A 144 -6.48 19.63 13.77
CA HIS A 144 -5.55 20.72 14.04
C HIS A 144 -6.34 21.98 14.39
#